data_AF-A0A956DW21-F1
#
_entry.id   AF-A0A956DW21-F1
#
_cell.length_a   1.000
_cell.length_b   1.000
_cell.length_c   1.000
_cell.angle_alpha   90.00
_cell.angle_beta   90.00
_cell.angle_gamma   90.00
#
_symmetry.space_group_name_H-M   'P 1'
#
loop_
_entity.id
_entity.type
_entity.pdbx_description
1 polymer ?
#
loop_
_entity_poly.entity_id
_entity_poly.type
_entity_poly.pdbx_seq_one_letter_code
_entity_poly.pdbx_strand_id
1 'polypeptide(L)'
;MRLLVVVALVVGGCGSTPASEPRALPAPPPAPSSATPSASSPPALAPPPVPLPACDARPSLLQPIPVDEAAWQARPWAGVTRLSELLTTLERPILVCGVAGSAAYLATLRCQDGSTPSDEGVTTAGPGGACGHLLDRHRLVCPEGARDVFVDIYWCVDPTRFDPPASSDAPS
;
A
#
# COMPACT_ATOMS: atom_id res chain seq x y z
N MET A 1 -37.00 22.96 -3.74
CA MET A 1 -37.01 21.74 -4.56
C MET A 1 -37.31 20.55 -3.64
N ARG A 2 -38.44 19.86 -3.83
CA ARG A 2 -38.85 18.70 -3.04
C ARG A 2 -38.34 17.44 -3.74
N LEU A 3 -37.43 16.70 -3.10
CA LEU A 3 -36.92 15.43 -3.61
C LEU A 3 -37.89 14.31 -3.19
N LEU A 4 -38.54 13.69 -4.17
CA LEU A 4 -39.38 12.50 -4.00
C LEU A 4 -38.48 11.29 -3.74
N VAL A 5 -38.67 10.62 -2.60
CA VAL A 5 -38.07 9.32 -2.30
C VAL A 5 -39.05 8.24 -2.76
N VAL A 6 -38.66 7.47 -3.78
CA VAL A 6 -39.41 6.28 -4.23
C VAL A 6 -38.86 5.07 -3.49
N VAL A 7 -39.69 4.51 -2.61
CA VAL A 7 -39.42 3.25 -1.89
C VAL A 7 -39.80 2.10 -2.81
N ALA A 8 -38.81 1.35 -3.30
CA ALA A 8 -39.04 0.13 -4.05
C ALA A 8 -39.11 -1.07 -3.09
N LEU A 9 -40.29 -1.66 -2.99
CA LEU A 9 -40.62 -2.86 -2.24
C LEU A 9 -40.08 -4.09 -3.00
N VAL A 10 -39.15 -4.86 -2.42
CA VAL A 10 -38.72 -6.15 -2.99
C VAL A 10 -39.54 -7.27 -2.35
N VAL A 11 -40.33 -7.94 -3.19
CA VAL A 11 -41.20 -9.07 -2.85
C VAL A 11 -40.34 -10.31 -2.63
N GLY A 12 -40.51 -10.95 -1.47
CA GLY A 12 -39.86 -12.20 -1.11
C GLY A 12 -40.44 -13.38 -1.90
N GLY A 13 -39.58 -14.11 -2.60
CA GLY A 13 -39.88 -15.41 -3.18
C GLY A 13 -39.52 -16.54 -2.23
N CYS A 14 -40.54 -17.29 -1.76
CA CYS A 14 -40.36 -18.60 -1.14
C CYS A 14 -39.99 -19.62 -2.22
N GLY A 15 -38.69 -19.91 -2.38
CA GLY A 15 -38.21 -21.00 -3.23
C GLY A 15 -37.93 -22.24 -2.39
N SER A 16 -38.66 -23.33 -2.67
CA SER A 16 -38.45 -24.66 -2.10
C SER A 16 -37.09 -25.23 -2.50
N THR A 17 -36.30 -25.68 -1.52
CA THR A 17 -35.03 -26.38 -1.74
C THR A 17 -35.29 -27.86 -2.10
N PRO A 18 -34.77 -28.37 -3.23
CA PRO A 18 -34.82 -29.80 -3.54
C PRO A 18 -33.88 -30.59 -2.63
N ALA A 19 -34.31 -31.81 -2.28
CA ALA A 19 -33.58 -32.76 -1.46
C ALA A 19 -32.25 -33.15 -2.10
N SER A 20 -31.17 -33.02 -1.34
CA SER A 20 -29.81 -33.38 -1.75
C SER A 20 -29.65 -34.88 -1.92
N GLU A 21 -29.29 -35.29 -3.14
CA GLU A 21 -28.88 -36.66 -3.49
C GLU A 21 -27.46 -36.94 -2.95
N PRO A 22 -27.20 -38.11 -2.35
CA PRO A 22 -25.88 -38.47 -1.84
C PRO A 22 -24.88 -38.65 -2.99
N ARG A 23 -24.09 -37.60 -3.25
CA ARG A 23 -23.03 -37.59 -4.25
C ARG A 23 -21.86 -38.45 -3.76
N ALA A 24 -21.54 -39.49 -4.53
CA ALA A 24 -20.36 -40.33 -4.31
C ALA A 24 -19.10 -39.47 -4.23
N LEU A 25 -18.28 -39.72 -3.19
CA LEU A 25 -17.03 -39.03 -2.95
C LEU A 25 -16.06 -39.26 -4.13
N PRO A 26 -15.52 -38.20 -4.76
CA PRO A 26 -14.49 -38.35 -5.77
C PRO A 26 -13.21 -38.94 -5.14
N ALA A 27 -12.51 -39.77 -5.90
CA ALA A 27 -11.24 -40.35 -5.49
C ALA A 27 -10.24 -39.27 -5.04
N PRO A 28 -9.42 -39.54 -4.01
CA PRO A 28 -8.44 -38.58 -3.53
C PRO A 28 -7.45 -38.21 -4.65
N PRO A 29 -7.08 -36.93 -4.81
CA PRO A 29 -6.09 -36.51 -5.78
C PRO A 29 -4.73 -37.18 -5.48
N PRO A 30 -3.90 -37.42 -6.51
CA PRO A 30 -2.55 -37.96 -6.30
C PRO A 30 -1.75 -37.04 -5.37
N ALA A 31 -0.98 -37.65 -4.47
CA ALA A 31 -0.16 -36.93 -3.50
C ALA A 31 0.75 -35.91 -4.21
N PRO A 32 0.86 -34.67 -3.69
CA PRO A 32 1.72 -33.65 -4.30
C PRO A 32 3.17 -34.15 -4.30
N SER A 33 3.80 -34.13 -5.47
CA SER A 33 5.24 -34.34 -5.60
C SER A 33 5.97 -33.28 -4.79
N SER A 34 6.78 -33.73 -3.84
CA SER A 34 7.65 -32.88 -3.02
C SER A 34 8.59 -32.07 -3.91
N ALA A 35 8.19 -30.84 -4.23
CA ALA A 35 9.09 -29.87 -4.87
C ALA A 35 10.17 -29.48 -3.87
N THR A 36 11.43 -29.67 -4.27
CA THR A 36 12.60 -29.23 -3.51
C THR A 36 12.50 -27.72 -3.27
N PRO A 37 12.57 -27.22 -2.03
CA PRO A 37 12.56 -25.79 -1.76
C PRO A 37 13.79 -25.18 -2.43
N SER A 38 13.59 -24.34 -3.44
CA SER A 38 14.65 -23.47 -3.95
C SER A 38 15.13 -22.61 -2.79
N ALA A 39 16.43 -22.71 -2.50
CA ALA A 39 17.06 -21.92 -1.45
C ALA A 39 16.86 -20.43 -1.77
N SER A 40 15.96 -19.78 -1.01
CA SER A 40 15.80 -18.33 -1.06
C SER A 40 17.15 -17.68 -0.79
N SER A 41 17.61 -16.86 -1.72
CA SER A 41 18.75 -15.98 -1.45
C SER A 41 18.45 -15.14 -0.21
N PRO A 42 19.44 -14.90 0.66
CA PRO A 42 19.24 -14.05 1.83
C PRO A 42 18.71 -12.68 1.37
N PRO A 43 17.74 -12.09 2.09
CA PRO A 43 17.19 -10.80 1.74
C PRO A 43 18.33 -9.78 1.63
N ALA A 44 18.37 -9.07 0.51
CA ALA A 44 19.36 -8.02 0.28
C ALA A 44 19.37 -7.07 1.48
N LEU A 45 20.55 -6.77 2.01
CA LEU A 45 20.71 -5.83 3.11
C LEU A 45 20.00 -4.53 2.72
N ALA A 46 19.07 -4.09 3.56
CA ALA A 46 18.34 -2.88 3.25
C ALA A 46 19.31 -1.67 3.19
N PRO A 47 19.11 -0.73 2.26
CA PRO A 47 19.96 0.44 2.16
C PRO A 47 19.96 1.24 3.47
N PRO A 48 21.08 1.89 3.82
CA PRO A 48 21.16 2.71 5.03
C PRO A 48 20.13 3.85 4.99
N PRO A 49 19.65 4.32 6.14
CA PRO A 49 18.71 5.43 6.21
C PRO A 49 19.34 6.69 5.60
N VAL A 50 18.57 7.40 4.79
CA VAL A 50 18.96 8.70 4.25
C VAL A 50 18.92 9.72 5.38
N PRO A 51 20.02 10.43 5.70
CA PRO A 51 19.99 11.48 6.70
C PRO A 51 19.09 12.63 6.21
N LEU A 52 18.01 12.91 6.94
CA LEU A 52 17.15 14.07 6.67
C LEU A 52 17.74 15.29 7.42
N PRO A 53 18.14 16.36 6.72
CA PRO A 53 18.99 17.42 7.28
C PRO A 53 18.32 18.36 8.29
N ALA A 54 17.07 18.14 8.74
CA ALA A 54 16.31 19.17 9.45
C ALA A 54 15.35 18.69 10.55
N CYS A 55 15.56 17.53 11.17
CA CYS A 55 14.66 17.08 12.24
C CYS A 55 14.70 18.01 13.48
N ASP A 56 15.88 18.53 13.83
CA ASP A 56 16.11 19.30 15.06
C ASP A 56 15.65 20.77 14.99
N ALA A 57 15.39 21.28 13.78
CA ALA A 57 15.06 22.69 13.57
C ALA A 57 13.57 23.01 13.76
N ARG A 58 12.77 22.08 14.30
CA ARG A 58 11.30 22.21 14.31
C ARG A 58 10.75 22.75 15.63
N PRO A 59 10.00 23.86 15.61
CA PRO A 59 9.27 24.35 16.77
C PRO A 59 8.00 23.53 17.07
N SER A 60 7.49 22.69 16.14
CA SER A 60 6.36 21.80 16.41
C SER A 60 6.35 20.54 15.53
N LEU A 61 5.68 19.48 16.02
CA LEU A 61 5.47 18.21 15.31
C LEU A 61 4.60 18.35 14.05
N LEU A 62 3.88 19.46 13.90
CA LEU A 62 2.96 19.72 12.78
C LEU A 62 3.61 20.55 11.67
N GLN A 63 4.81 21.11 11.88
CA GLN A 63 5.45 21.95 10.87
C GLN A 63 6.04 21.12 9.73
N PRO A 64 5.73 21.41 8.47
CA PRO A 64 6.25 20.61 7.37
C PRO A 64 7.79 20.59 7.37
N ILE A 65 8.39 19.41 7.16
CA ILE A 65 9.84 19.31 6.96
C ILE A 65 10.13 19.46 5.47
N PRO A 66 10.98 20.43 5.09
CA PRO A 66 11.51 20.48 3.74
C PRO A 66 12.44 19.29 3.51
N VAL A 67 12.18 18.53 2.45
CA VAL A 67 13.11 17.52 1.92
C VAL A 67 13.73 18.11 0.66
N ASP A 68 15.06 18.10 0.58
CA ASP A 68 15.77 18.51 -0.63
C ASP A 68 15.72 17.41 -1.70
N GLU A 69 16.05 17.79 -2.94
CA GLU A 69 16.03 16.89 -4.10
C GLU A 69 16.91 15.65 -3.88
N ALA A 70 18.10 15.81 -3.29
CA ALA A 70 19.02 14.70 -3.13
C ALA A 70 18.48 13.66 -2.14
N ALA A 71 17.94 14.12 -1.01
CA ALA A 71 17.28 13.26 -0.03
C ALA A 71 16.02 12.59 -0.61
N TRP A 72 15.26 13.32 -1.44
CA TRP A 72 14.11 12.76 -2.13
C TRP A 72 14.49 11.66 -3.12
N GLN A 73 15.50 11.87 -3.95
CA GLN A 73 15.95 10.86 -4.93
C GLN A 73 16.59 9.65 -4.25
N ALA A 74 17.23 9.84 -3.10
CA ALA A 74 17.82 8.76 -2.31
C ALA A 74 16.80 7.98 -1.47
N ARG A 75 15.52 8.38 -1.46
CA ARG A 75 14.52 7.80 -0.55
C ARG A 75 14.39 6.28 -0.74
N PRO A 76 14.26 5.53 0.35
CA PRO A 76 13.97 4.11 0.25
C PRO A 76 12.64 3.93 -0.49
N TRP A 77 12.54 2.83 -1.24
CA TRP A 77 11.33 2.44 -1.96
C TRP A 77 10.96 3.31 -3.18
N ALA A 78 11.82 4.26 -3.58
CA ALA A 78 11.65 4.94 -4.86
C ALA A 78 11.53 3.94 -6.00
N GLY A 79 10.41 3.98 -6.73
CA GLY A 79 10.15 3.09 -7.87
C GLY A 79 9.65 1.68 -7.52
N VAL A 80 9.50 1.34 -6.23
CA VAL A 80 8.91 0.05 -5.84
C VAL A 80 7.41 0.10 -6.08
N THR A 81 6.93 -0.72 -7.03
CA THR A 81 5.50 -0.79 -7.37
C THR A 81 4.85 -2.09 -6.90
N ARG A 82 5.60 -3.09 -6.44
CA ARG A 82 5.03 -4.34 -5.91
C ARG A 82 4.87 -4.26 -4.40
N LEU A 83 3.65 -4.46 -3.92
CA LEU A 83 3.34 -4.40 -2.49
C LEU A 83 4.14 -5.43 -1.68
N SER A 84 4.44 -6.59 -2.27
CA SER A 84 5.21 -7.62 -1.59
C SER A 84 6.68 -7.27 -1.33
N GLU A 85 7.22 -6.31 -2.10
CA GLU A 85 8.59 -5.80 -1.98
C GLU A 85 8.68 -4.59 -1.02
N LEU A 86 7.54 -4.02 -0.64
CA LEU A 86 7.48 -2.97 0.38
C LEU A 86 7.66 -3.55 1.77
N LEU A 87 8.78 -3.20 2.39
CA LEU A 87 9.14 -3.57 3.77
C LEU A 87 9.13 -2.32 4.67
N THR A 88 8.02 -1.58 4.64
CA THR A 88 7.87 -0.36 5.43
C THR A 88 7.69 -0.69 6.91
N THR A 89 8.29 0.11 7.78
CA THR A 89 8.07 0.05 9.23
C THR A 89 7.83 1.46 9.78
N LEU A 90 7.50 1.58 11.06
CA LEU A 90 7.42 2.88 11.72
C LEU A 90 8.75 3.65 11.63
N GLU A 91 9.89 2.98 11.71
CA GLU A 91 11.22 3.60 11.63
C GLU A 91 11.61 3.90 10.18
N ARG A 92 11.01 3.18 9.22
CA ARG A 92 11.34 3.26 7.79
C ARG A 92 10.09 3.37 6.92
N PRO A 93 9.32 4.46 7.08
CA PRO A 93 8.15 4.71 6.25
C PRO A 93 8.54 5.09 4.82
N ILE A 94 7.57 5.07 3.92
CA ILE A 94 7.70 5.69 2.59
C ILE A 94 7.66 7.21 2.78
N LEU A 95 8.66 7.90 2.25
CA LEU A 95 8.67 9.36 2.23
C LEU A 95 7.89 9.85 1.00
N VAL A 96 6.87 10.68 1.21
CA VAL A 96 6.06 11.26 0.11
C VAL A 96 5.94 12.78 0.21
N CYS A 97 5.73 13.44 -0.94
CA CYS A 97 5.50 14.88 -1.03
C CYS A 97 4.01 15.20 -0.88
N GLY A 98 3.59 15.57 0.34
CA GLY A 98 2.20 15.95 0.61
C GLY A 98 1.19 14.80 0.49
N VAL A 99 -0.07 15.11 0.79
CA VAL A 99 -1.19 14.14 0.73
C VAL A 99 -1.42 13.62 -0.68
N ALA A 100 -1.28 14.49 -1.70
CA ALA A 100 -1.40 14.09 -3.10
C ALA A 100 -0.30 13.09 -3.50
N GLY A 101 0.93 13.30 -3.04
CA GLY A 101 2.03 12.36 -3.26
C GLY A 101 1.79 11.01 -2.60
N SER A 102 1.20 10.98 -1.39
CA SER A 102 0.76 9.74 -0.74
C SER A 102 -0.22 8.96 -1.61
N ALA A 103 -1.31 9.61 -2.02
CA ALA A 103 -2.34 8.99 -2.85
C ALA A 103 -1.78 8.50 -4.19
N ALA A 104 -0.96 9.30 -4.86
CA ALA A 104 -0.33 8.96 -6.13
C ALA A 104 0.61 7.75 -5.98
N TYR A 105 1.42 7.71 -4.91
CA TYR A 105 2.30 6.57 -4.64
C TYR A 105 1.50 5.30 -4.39
N LEU A 106 0.50 5.34 -3.50
CA LEU A 106 -0.34 4.18 -3.19
C LEU A 106 -1.07 3.65 -4.43
N ALA A 107 -1.52 4.54 -5.32
CA ALA A 107 -2.16 4.16 -6.60
C ALA A 107 -1.23 3.44 -7.58
N THR A 108 0.10 3.52 -7.40
CA THR A 108 1.08 2.79 -8.23
C THR A 108 1.30 1.36 -7.75
N LEU A 109 0.88 1.03 -6.52
CA LEU A 109 1.16 -0.27 -5.91
C LEU A 109 0.30 -1.38 -6.51
N ARG A 110 0.91 -2.56 -6.67
CA ARG A 110 0.30 -3.76 -7.24
C ARG A 110 0.53 -4.97 -6.34
N CYS A 111 -0.47 -5.84 -6.27
CA CYS A 111 -0.38 -7.16 -5.66
C CYS A 111 0.53 -8.08 -6.48
N GLN A 112 0.85 -9.26 -5.96
CA GLN A 112 1.71 -10.23 -6.68
C GLN A 112 1.10 -10.71 -8.00
N ASP A 113 -0.23 -10.79 -8.08
CA ASP A 113 -0.97 -11.15 -9.29
C ASP A 113 -1.15 -9.99 -10.29
N GLY A 114 -0.62 -8.80 -9.96
CA GLY A 114 -0.72 -7.59 -10.76
C GLY A 114 -2.00 -6.77 -10.54
N SER A 115 -2.91 -7.21 -9.67
CA SER A 115 -4.12 -6.46 -9.32
C SER A 115 -3.81 -5.22 -8.47
N THR A 116 -4.75 -4.28 -8.42
CA THR A 116 -4.67 -3.11 -7.52
C THR A 116 -5.14 -3.52 -6.12
N PRO A 117 -4.36 -3.24 -5.05
CA PRO A 117 -4.80 -3.53 -3.70
C PRO A 117 -6.02 -2.69 -3.31
N SER A 118 -6.90 -3.24 -2.48
CA SER A 118 -7.95 -2.46 -1.82
C SER A 118 -7.37 -1.77 -0.59
N ASP A 119 -7.60 -0.47 -0.43
CA ASP A 119 -7.26 0.25 0.80
C ASP A 119 -8.44 0.19 1.78
N GLU A 120 -8.25 -0.41 2.95
CA GLU A 120 -9.25 -0.45 4.03
C GLU A 120 -9.32 0.87 4.82
N GLY A 121 -8.47 1.84 4.47
CA GLY A 121 -8.47 3.19 5.03
C GLY A 121 -7.15 3.56 5.70
N VAL A 122 -7.07 4.84 6.06
CA VAL A 122 -5.91 5.42 6.74
C VAL A 122 -6.17 5.55 8.24
N THR A 123 -5.16 5.17 9.04
CA THR A 123 -5.13 5.37 10.50
C THR A 123 -3.79 6.00 10.90
N THR A 124 -3.75 6.72 12.01
CA THR A 124 -2.47 7.22 12.53
C THR A 124 -1.70 6.08 13.21
N ALA A 125 -0.45 5.87 12.80
CA ALA A 125 0.42 4.83 13.35
C ALA A 125 1.16 5.25 14.63
N GLY A 126 1.16 6.56 14.91
CA GLY A 126 1.96 7.17 15.98
C GLY A 126 3.24 7.81 15.45
N PRO A 127 4.14 8.25 16.35
CA PRO A 127 5.40 8.86 15.98
C PRO A 127 6.37 7.85 15.35
N GLY A 128 7.00 8.23 14.24
CA GLY A 128 7.99 7.41 13.54
C GLY A 128 8.80 8.21 12.51
N GLY A 129 9.44 7.51 11.58
CA GLY A 129 10.34 8.08 10.59
C GLY A 129 11.62 8.65 11.20
N ALA A 130 12.41 9.32 10.36
CA ALA A 130 13.68 9.89 10.82
C ALA A 130 13.49 11.08 11.78
N CYS A 131 12.34 11.75 11.72
CA CYS A 131 12.08 12.97 12.49
C CYS A 131 10.94 12.84 13.53
N GLY A 132 10.46 11.62 13.83
CA GLY A 132 9.42 11.37 14.84
C GLY A 132 8.04 11.94 14.49
N HIS A 133 7.67 11.96 13.21
CA HIS A 133 6.37 12.49 12.75
C HIS A 133 5.25 11.51 12.99
N LEU A 134 4.02 12.02 13.07
CA LEU A 134 2.85 11.16 12.98
C LEU A 134 2.81 10.55 11.58
N LEU A 135 2.86 9.21 11.54
CA LEU A 135 2.81 8.46 10.30
C LEU A 135 1.38 8.04 9.98
N ASP A 136 1.09 8.00 8.69
CA ASP A 136 -0.12 7.38 8.16
C ASP A 136 0.14 5.87 7.98
N ARG A 137 -0.74 5.05 8.54
CA ARG A 137 -0.79 3.61 8.29
C ARG A 137 -1.98 3.32 7.38
N HIS A 138 -1.67 2.83 6.20
CA HIS A 138 -2.63 2.28 5.24
C HIS A 138 -2.65 0.76 5.36
N ARG A 139 -3.84 0.16 5.39
CA ARG A 139 -3.99 -1.29 5.38
C ARG A 139 -4.44 -1.73 4.00
N LEU A 140 -3.49 -2.22 3.23
CA LEU A 140 -3.70 -2.62 1.83
C LEU A 140 -3.96 -4.12 1.75
N VAL A 141 -5.03 -4.50 1.07
CA VAL A 141 -5.50 -5.88 0.95
C VAL A 141 -5.32 -6.38 -0.48
N CYS A 142 -4.62 -7.50 -0.59
CA CYS A 142 -4.42 -8.27 -1.82
C CYS A 142 -4.96 -9.70 -1.65
N PRO A 143 -5.13 -10.48 -2.74
CA PRO A 143 -5.52 -11.90 -2.65
C PRO A 143 -4.56 -12.76 -1.82
N GLU A 144 -3.27 -12.42 -1.81
CA GLU A 144 -2.25 -13.09 -0.98
C GLU A 144 -2.28 -12.68 0.51
N GLY A 145 -3.03 -11.63 0.87
CA GLY A 145 -3.18 -11.15 2.24
C GLY A 145 -3.15 -9.63 2.39
N ALA A 146 -3.36 -9.17 3.62
CA ALA A 146 -3.30 -7.75 3.99
C ALA A 146 -1.89 -7.35 4.45
N ARG A 147 -1.49 -6.11 4.18
CA ARG A 147 -0.22 -5.52 4.63
C ARG A 147 -0.43 -4.10 5.12
N ASP A 148 0.29 -3.75 6.19
CA ASP A 148 0.38 -2.39 6.67
C ASP A 148 1.49 -1.65 5.92
N VAL A 149 1.16 -0.49 5.37
CA VAL A 149 2.07 0.42 4.69
C VAL A 149 2.15 1.72 5.49
N PHE A 150 3.36 2.07 5.92
CA PHE A 150 3.61 3.30 6.67
C PHE A 150 4.11 4.39 5.74
N VAL A 151 3.44 5.54 5.76
CA VAL A 151 3.73 6.70 4.92
C VAL A 151 4.02 7.90 5.80
N ASP A 152 5.09 8.62 5.47
CA ASP A 152 5.52 9.85 6.12
C ASP A 152 5.46 11.00 5.12
N ILE A 153 4.63 11.99 5.44
CA ILE A 153 4.28 13.08 4.53
C ILE A 153 5.17 14.29 4.81
N TYR A 154 6.00 14.62 3.82
CA TYR A 154 6.89 15.78 3.83
C TYR A 154 6.39 16.91 2.94
N TRP A 155 6.97 18.09 3.12
CA TRP A 155 6.74 19.21 2.22
C TRP A 155 7.91 19.35 1.27
N CYS A 156 7.64 19.15 -0.01
CA CYS A 156 8.66 19.29 -1.04
C CYS A 156 8.66 20.73 -1.53
N VAL A 157 9.84 21.34 -1.60
CA VAL A 157 10.02 22.75 -1.97
C VAL A 157 9.65 23.03 -3.44
N ASP A 158 9.43 22.00 -4.26
CA ASP A 158 8.87 22.09 -5.60
C ASP A 158 7.85 20.96 -5.83
N PRO A 159 6.53 21.19 -5.70
CA PRO A 159 5.53 20.15 -5.87
C PRO A 159 5.38 19.68 -7.33
N THR A 160 5.90 20.43 -8.31
CA THR A 160 5.76 20.13 -9.74
C THR A 160 6.86 19.22 -10.30
N ARG A 161 7.94 18.99 -9.54
CA ARG A 161 9.06 18.12 -9.94
C ARG A 161 8.93 16.67 -9.52
N PHE A 162 7.91 16.32 -8.74
CA PHE A 162 7.82 15.01 -8.09
C PHE A 162 6.62 14.18 -8.50
N ASP A 163 5.99 14.53 -9.63
CA ASP A 163 5.12 13.58 -10.31
C ASP A 163 5.90 12.26 -10.51
N PRO A 164 5.29 11.09 -10.25
CA PRO A 164 5.91 9.82 -10.61
C PRO A 164 6.32 9.92 -12.09
N PRO A 165 7.48 9.39 -12.50
CA PRO A 165 7.90 9.48 -13.89
C PRO A 165 6.72 9.00 -14.73
N ALA A 166 6.15 9.91 -15.52
CA ALA A 166 5.08 9.57 -16.45
C ALA A 166 5.63 8.38 -17.22
N SER A 167 5.02 7.20 -17.02
CA SER A 167 5.51 5.96 -17.59
C SER A 167 5.61 6.16 -19.09
N SER A 168 6.82 6.45 -19.56
CA SER A 168 7.06 6.82 -20.95
C SER A 168 6.90 5.61 -21.87
N ASP A 169 6.66 4.43 -21.26
CA ASP A 169 6.56 3.12 -21.88
C ASP A 169 5.16 2.49 -21.79
N ALA A 170 4.08 3.26 -21.52
CA ALA A 170 2.73 2.70 -21.67
C ALA A 170 2.44 2.48 -23.17
N PRO A 171 2.33 1.22 -23.67
CA PRO A 171 1.99 0.99 -25.06
C PRO A 171 0.59 1.54 -25.35
N SER A 172 0.47 2.28 -26.46
CA SER A 172 -0.79 2.80 -26.98
C SER A 172 -1.70 1.69 -27.52
#